data_AF-A0AAV4FDN3-F1
#
_entry.id   AF-A0AAV4FDN3-F1
#
_cell.length_a   1.000
_cell.length_b   1.000
_cell.length_c   1.000
_cell.angle_alpha   90.00
_cell.angle_beta   90.00
_cell.angle_gamma   90.00
#
_symmetry.space_group_name_H-M   'P 1'
#
loop_
_entity.id
_entity.type
_entity.pdbx_description
1 polymer ?
#
loop_
_entity_poly.entity_id
_entity_poly.type
_entity_poly.pdbx_seq_one_letter_code
_entity_poly.pdbx_strand_id
1 'polypeptide(L)'
;MGKLERASWPMRLSMIALFVMAYPFLVFAHIFFPSSKGAKVLQFPVVKFLCHAMSFLAFLLLIVVSTIESTKSVSAARTMGSHYPEEHLNYLAYRRIHNNTVYGEDFPLRASFPSPTEMMMSLWIIGMVCQECNQIYHNGVYEHMMDLYNLLDFVLLSVYIATFTLRYWVMYKFRIALDFFSDPTNINITSVNSPLENVYWMNTVVIVVVVVVVVVVVVVVVVVVVVV
;
A
#
# COMPACT_ATOMS: atom_id res chain seq x y z
N MET A 1 38.21 25.56 -6.28
CA MET A 1 36.76 25.34 -6.07
C MET A 1 35.89 26.42 -6.72
N GLY A 2 36.22 26.95 -7.91
CA GLY A 2 35.55 28.14 -8.49
C GLY A 2 34.78 27.96 -9.81
N LYS A 3 34.53 26.71 -10.25
CA LYS A 3 33.77 26.44 -11.50
C LYS A 3 32.31 26.01 -11.28
N LEU A 4 31.96 25.50 -10.09
CA LEU A 4 30.60 25.01 -9.82
C LEU A 4 29.62 26.14 -9.45
N GLU A 5 30.07 27.20 -8.80
CA GLU A 5 29.21 28.35 -8.42
C GLU A 5 28.68 29.12 -9.63
N ARG A 6 29.33 29.03 -10.79
CA ARG A 6 28.92 29.70 -12.03
C ARG A 6 27.98 28.87 -12.92
N ALA A 7 27.60 27.66 -12.48
CA ALA A 7 26.70 26.82 -13.25
C ALA A 7 25.30 27.44 -13.30
N SER A 8 24.72 27.51 -14.50
CA SER A 8 23.36 27.97 -14.71
C SER A 8 22.36 27.06 -13.98
N TRP A 9 21.23 27.61 -13.53
CA TRP A 9 20.15 26.85 -12.89
C TRP A 9 19.77 25.52 -13.58
N PRO A 10 19.63 25.46 -14.92
CA PRO A 10 19.36 24.20 -15.60
C PRO A 10 20.51 23.18 -15.52
N MET A 11 21.77 23.63 -15.50
CA MET A 11 22.92 22.74 -15.32
C MET A 11 22.97 22.18 -13.89
N ARG A 12 22.66 23.01 -12.88
CA ARG A 12 22.53 22.57 -11.48
C ARG A 12 21.41 21.54 -11.31
N LEU A 13 20.26 21.79 -11.93
CA LEU A 13 19.12 20.87 -11.92
C LEU A 13 19.46 19.53 -12.60
N SER A 14 20.14 19.60 -13.75
CA SER A 14 20.61 18.40 -14.47
C SER A 14 21.61 17.60 -13.64
N MET A 15 22.55 18.26 -12.95
CA MET A 15 23.48 17.59 -12.04
C MET A 15 22.75 16.89 -10.88
N ILE A 16 21.73 17.54 -10.29
CA ILE A 16 20.91 16.92 -9.25
C ILE A 16 20.15 15.72 -9.81
N ALA A 17 19.51 15.85 -10.97
CA ALA A 17 18.76 14.77 -11.62
C ALA A 17 19.65 13.57 -11.95
N LEU A 18 20.86 13.80 -12.46
CA LEU A 18 21.83 12.75 -12.76
C LEU A 18 22.35 12.07 -11.50
N PHE A 19 22.53 12.82 -10.41
CA PHE A 19 22.89 12.28 -9.10
C PHE A 19 21.78 11.41 -8.51
N VAL A 20 20.52 11.83 -8.65
CA VAL A 20 19.32 11.06 -8.26
C VAL A 20 19.22 9.76 -9.05
N MET A 21 19.47 9.80 -10.36
CA MET A 21 19.40 8.61 -11.21
C MET A 21 20.56 7.63 -10.94
N ALA A 22 21.74 8.14 -10.61
CA ALA A 22 22.90 7.34 -10.23
C ALA A 22 22.82 6.79 -8.79
N TYR A 23 21.96 7.37 -7.94
CA TYR A 23 21.80 7.02 -6.54
C TYR A 23 21.54 5.53 -6.25
N PRO A 24 20.62 4.81 -6.92
CA PRO A 24 20.42 3.37 -6.68
C PRO A 24 21.69 2.54 -6.89
N PHE A 25 22.53 2.92 -7.87
CA PHE A 25 23.81 2.27 -8.10
C PHE A 25 24.85 2.62 -7.02
N LEU A 26 24.82 3.85 -6.50
CA LEU A 26 25.70 4.30 -5.42
C LEU A 26 25.36 3.63 -4.07
N VAL A 27 24.08 3.39 -3.77
CA VAL A 27 23.64 2.62 -2.59
C VAL A 27 24.11 1.18 -2.69
N PHE A 28 23.93 0.54 -3.85
CA PHE A 28 24.43 -0.81 -4.10
C PHE A 28 25.96 -0.87 -3.90
N ALA A 29 26.71 0.06 -4.50
CA ALA A 29 28.16 0.15 -4.34
C ALA A 29 28.59 0.39 -2.89
N HIS A 30 27.80 1.12 -2.08
CA HIS A 30 28.08 1.30 -0.65
C HIS A 30 27.91 0.01 0.15
N ILE A 31 26.91 -0.82 -0.18
CA ILE A 31 26.69 -2.12 0.48
C ILE A 31 27.87 -3.07 0.21
N PHE A 32 28.37 -3.13 -1.03
CA PHE A 32 29.46 -4.04 -1.40
C PHE A 32 30.87 -3.49 -1.11
N PHE A 33 31.07 -2.17 -1.18
CA PHE A 33 32.38 -1.52 -1.03
C PHE A 33 32.30 -0.29 -0.12
N PRO A 34 32.22 -0.49 1.21
CA PRO A 34 32.01 0.60 2.18
C PRO A 34 33.18 1.61 2.24
N SER A 35 34.38 1.24 1.76
CA SER A 35 35.58 2.10 1.79
C SER A 35 35.75 2.99 0.54
N SER A 36 34.85 2.89 -0.45
CA SER A 36 34.98 3.64 -1.70
C SER A 36 34.84 5.16 -1.50
N LYS A 37 35.51 5.96 -2.33
CA LYS A 37 35.39 7.43 -2.29
C LYS A 37 33.94 7.90 -2.49
N GLY A 38 33.15 7.17 -3.29
CA GLY A 38 31.72 7.40 -3.48
C GLY A 38 30.88 7.09 -2.23
N ALA A 39 31.22 6.03 -1.48
CA ALA A 39 30.56 5.71 -0.22
C ALA A 39 30.72 6.82 0.84
N LYS A 40 31.87 7.52 0.86
CA LYS A 40 32.07 8.69 1.73
C LYS A 40 31.19 9.89 1.36
N VAL A 41 30.86 10.06 0.07
CA VAL A 41 29.95 11.15 -0.37
C VAL A 41 28.52 10.93 0.16
N LEU A 42 28.07 9.68 0.29
CA LEU A 42 26.78 9.32 0.89
C LEU A 42 26.68 9.65 2.38
N GLN A 43 27.81 9.85 3.07
CA GLN A 43 27.83 10.16 4.50
C GLN A 43 27.59 11.64 4.79
N PHE A 44 27.62 12.52 3.78
CA PHE A 44 27.34 13.93 3.97
C PHE A 44 25.88 14.18 4.40
N PRO A 45 25.63 15.06 5.38
CA PRO A 45 24.29 15.31 5.92
C PRO A 45 23.32 15.83 4.85
N VAL A 46 23.80 16.65 3.91
CA VAL A 46 23.00 17.17 2.79
C VAL A 46 22.54 16.04 1.85
N VAL A 47 23.38 15.05 1.61
CA VAL A 47 23.05 13.91 0.72
C VAL A 47 22.02 13.00 1.38
N LYS A 48 22.12 12.78 2.69
CA LYS A 48 21.11 12.04 3.47
C LYS A 48 19.76 12.75 3.46
N PHE A 49 19.74 14.06 3.72
CA PHE A 49 18.52 14.87 3.64
C PHE A 49 17.88 14.80 2.25
N LEU A 50 18.68 15.00 1.20
CA LEU A 50 18.19 14.94 -0.17
C LEU A 50 17.63 13.56 -0.51
N CYS A 51 18.27 12.48 -0.03
CA CYS A 51 17.76 11.13 -0.23
C CYS A 51 16.37 10.94 0.42
N HIS A 52 16.20 11.33 1.68
CA HIS A 52 14.90 11.23 2.34
C HIS A 52 13.84 12.01 1.56
N ALA A 53 14.13 13.26 1.20
CA ALA A 53 13.22 14.10 0.41
C ALA A 53 12.85 13.46 -0.95
N MET A 54 13.82 12.89 -1.66
CA MET A 54 13.59 12.23 -2.95
C MET A 54 12.82 10.91 -2.81
N SER A 55 13.02 10.17 -1.73
CA SER A 55 12.26 8.96 -1.41
C SER A 55 10.78 9.30 -1.18
N PHE A 56 10.49 10.35 -0.40
CA PHE A 56 9.12 10.85 -0.23
C PHE A 56 8.51 11.34 -1.54
N LEU A 57 9.28 12.07 -2.37
CA LEU A 57 8.81 12.52 -3.68
C LEU A 57 8.48 11.34 -4.60
N ALA A 58 9.32 10.31 -4.64
CA ALA A 58 9.08 9.10 -5.41
C ALA A 58 7.82 8.36 -4.93
N PHE A 59 7.60 8.28 -3.61
CA PHE A 59 6.39 7.70 -3.04
C PHE A 59 5.13 8.49 -3.43
N LEU A 60 5.17 9.82 -3.39
CA LEU A 60 4.07 10.67 -3.86
C LEU A 60 3.76 10.43 -5.35
N LEU A 61 4.80 10.30 -6.19
CA LEU A 61 4.63 9.96 -7.59
C LEU A 61 4.01 8.56 -7.77
N LEU A 62 4.41 7.58 -6.98
CA LEU A 62 3.81 6.23 -7.01
C LEU A 62 2.33 6.27 -6.63
N ILE A 63 1.93 7.08 -5.64
CA ILE A 63 0.52 7.27 -5.29
C ILE A 63 -0.26 7.86 -6.48
N VAL A 64 0.32 8.86 -7.17
CA VAL A 64 -0.31 9.47 -8.35
C VAL A 64 -0.46 8.44 -9.48
N VAL A 65 0.59 7.67 -9.77
CA VAL A 65 0.55 6.61 -10.79
C VAL A 65 -0.49 5.54 -10.43
N SER A 66 -0.51 5.07 -9.18
CA SER A 66 -1.52 4.12 -8.67
C SER A 66 -2.93 4.67 -8.82
N THR A 67 -3.13 5.98 -8.61
CA THR A 67 -4.43 6.62 -8.78
C THR A 67 -4.85 6.59 -10.25
N ILE A 68 -3.95 6.92 -11.17
CA ILE A 68 -4.22 6.87 -12.62
C ILE A 68 -4.52 5.44 -13.08
N GLU A 69 -3.75 4.46 -12.61
CA GLU A 69 -3.98 3.04 -12.88
C GLU A 69 -5.36 2.59 -12.38
N SER A 70 -5.71 2.99 -11.16
CA SER A 70 -7.02 2.71 -10.56
C SER A 70 -8.16 3.34 -11.38
N THR A 71 -8.04 4.60 -11.80
CA THR A 71 -9.05 5.27 -12.63
C THR A 71 -9.25 4.57 -13.97
N LYS A 72 -8.18 4.11 -14.63
CA LYS A 72 -8.29 3.33 -15.88
C LYS A 72 -8.95 1.97 -15.65
N SER A 73 -8.71 1.34 -14.50
CA SER A 73 -9.34 0.06 -14.14
C SER A 73 -10.83 0.17 -13.80
N VAL A 74 -11.31 1.36 -13.41
CA VAL A 74 -12.70 1.65 -13.01
C VAL A 74 -13.60 1.98 -14.21
N SER A 75 -13.17 1.72 -15.44
CA SER A 75 -14.09 1.78 -16.58
C SER A 75 -15.14 0.66 -16.46
N ALA A 76 -16.41 1.01 -16.69
CA ALA A 76 -17.58 0.12 -16.67
C ALA A 76 -17.48 -1.15 -17.56
N ALA A 77 -16.37 -1.33 -18.27
CA ALA A 77 -16.09 -2.45 -19.15
C ALA A 77 -15.40 -3.66 -18.49
N ARG A 78 -14.81 -3.53 -17.28
CA ARG A 78 -14.25 -4.68 -16.52
C ARG A 78 -15.27 -5.20 -15.51
N THR A 79 -16.26 -5.92 -16.01
CA THR A 79 -17.21 -6.65 -15.16
C THR A 79 -16.83 -8.12 -15.04
N MET A 80 -17.48 -8.84 -14.13
CA MET A 80 -17.25 -10.27 -13.96
C MET A 80 -17.54 -11.00 -15.27
N GLY A 81 -18.65 -10.67 -15.93
CA GLY A 81 -19.02 -11.26 -17.23
C GLY A 81 -18.02 -10.96 -18.36
N SER A 82 -17.34 -9.81 -18.32
CA SER A 82 -16.35 -9.43 -19.34
C SER A 82 -15.00 -10.14 -19.17
N HIS A 83 -14.52 -10.28 -17.94
CA HIS A 83 -13.17 -10.79 -17.65
C HIS A 83 -13.14 -12.28 -17.26
N TYR A 84 -14.24 -12.83 -16.74
CA TYR A 84 -14.39 -14.19 -16.24
C TYR A 84 -15.76 -14.76 -16.66
N PRO A 85 -15.97 -15.03 -17.97
CA PRO A 85 -17.29 -15.34 -18.51
C PRO A 85 -17.82 -16.70 -18.03
N GLU A 86 -16.97 -17.70 -17.82
CA GLU A 86 -17.38 -19.04 -17.38
C GLU A 86 -17.84 -19.03 -15.92
N GLU A 87 -17.08 -18.36 -15.06
CA GLU A 87 -17.36 -18.18 -13.63
C GLU A 87 -18.60 -17.29 -13.44
N HIS A 88 -18.80 -16.31 -14.31
CA HIS A 88 -20.00 -15.49 -14.32
C HIS A 88 -21.25 -16.30 -14.65
N LEU A 89 -21.18 -17.24 -15.59
CA LEU A 89 -22.29 -18.14 -15.90
C LEU A 89 -22.65 -19.03 -14.70
N ASN A 90 -21.63 -19.55 -14.01
CA ASN A 90 -21.82 -20.35 -12.79
C ASN A 90 -22.45 -19.51 -11.66
N TYR A 91 -22.04 -18.26 -11.52
CA TYR A 91 -22.68 -17.30 -10.61
C TYR A 91 -24.16 -17.04 -10.96
N LEU A 92 -24.49 -16.84 -12.24
CA LEU A 92 -25.87 -16.66 -12.69
C LEU A 92 -26.73 -17.92 -12.45
N ALA A 93 -26.14 -19.11 -12.63
CA ALA A 93 -26.79 -20.37 -12.31
C ALA A 93 -27.08 -20.51 -10.81
N TYR A 94 -26.09 -20.17 -9.96
CA TYR A 94 -26.25 -20.14 -8.50
C TYR A 94 -27.34 -19.14 -8.07
N ARG A 95 -27.34 -17.93 -8.64
CA ARG A 95 -28.35 -16.90 -8.36
C ARG A 95 -29.77 -17.34 -8.73
N ARG A 96 -29.91 -18.05 -9.86
CA ARG A 96 -31.19 -18.60 -10.32
C ARG A 96 -31.77 -19.62 -9.32
N ILE A 97 -30.92 -20.47 -8.74
CA ILE A 97 -31.33 -21.46 -7.73
C ILE A 97 -31.82 -20.75 -6.45
N HIS A 98 -31.23 -19.60 -6.11
CA HIS A 98 -31.59 -18.80 -4.94
C HIS A 98 -32.63 -17.70 -5.22
N ASN A 99 -33.59 -17.95 -6.12
CA ASN A 99 -34.73 -17.05 -6.39
C ASN A 99 -34.35 -15.60 -6.76
N ASN A 100 -33.14 -15.38 -7.30
CA ASN A 100 -32.63 -14.05 -7.70
C ASN A 100 -32.58 -12.99 -6.59
N THR A 101 -32.68 -13.39 -5.31
CA THR A 101 -32.64 -12.45 -4.18
C THR A 101 -31.21 -12.07 -3.78
N VAL A 102 -30.22 -12.79 -4.30
CA VAL A 102 -28.81 -12.63 -3.93
C VAL A 102 -28.08 -11.81 -4.98
N TYR A 103 -27.59 -10.63 -4.56
CA TYR A 103 -26.77 -9.68 -5.31
C TYR A 103 -27.33 -9.19 -6.68
N GLY A 104 -26.53 -8.37 -7.41
CA GLY A 104 -26.88 -7.80 -8.72
C GLY A 104 -26.57 -8.72 -9.91
N GLU A 105 -27.02 -8.32 -11.11
CA GLU A 105 -26.76 -9.08 -12.36
C GLU A 105 -25.26 -9.26 -12.64
N ASP A 106 -24.46 -8.22 -12.44
CA ASP A 106 -23.02 -8.22 -12.68
C ASP A 106 -22.32 -7.28 -11.67
N PHE A 107 -21.02 -7.47 -11.48
CA PHE A 107 -20.22 -6.69 -10.54
C PHE A 107 -19.03 -6.02 -11.24
N PRO A 108 -18.76 -4.74 -10.92
CA PRO A 108 -17.52 -4.11 -11.35
C PRO A 108 -16.34 -4.81 -10.66
N LEU A 109 -15.39 -5.30 -11.45
CA LEU A 109 -14.20 -5.95 -10.93
C LEU A 109 -13.18 -4.90 -10.51
N ARG A 110 -12.73 -5.00 -9.26
CA ARG A 110 -11.47 -4.39 -8.84
C ARG A 110 -10.32 -5.31 -9.22
N ALA A 111 -9.10 -4.78 -9.36
CA ALA A 111 -7.92 -5.58 -9.67
C ALA A 111 -7.76 -6.75 -8.66
N SER A 112 -7.77 -7.98 -9.18
CA SER A 112 -7.67 -9.23 -8.40
C SER A 112 -6.24 -9.67 -8.10
N PHE A 113 -5.28 -8.97 -8.70
CA PHE A 113 -3.84 -9.15 -8.53
C PHE A 113 -3.23 -7.83 -8.05
N PRO A 114 -2.28 -7.88 -7.11
CA PRO A 114 -1.59 -6.69 -6.66
C PRO A 114 -0.82 -6.09 -7.84
N SER A 115 -1.02 -4.81 -8.10
CA SER A 115 -0.26 -4.14 -9.16
C SER A 115 1.21 -4.00 -8.73
N PRO A 116 2.16 -3.94 -9.69
CA PRO A 116 3.55 -3.66 -9.37
C PRO A 116 3.71 -2.36 -8.58
N THR A 117 2.87 -1.35 -8.87
CA THR A 117 2.87 -0.05 -8.17
C THR A 117 2.44 -0.20 -6.71
N GLU A 118 1.42 -0.99 -6.42
CA GLU A 118 0.99 -1.33 -5.05
C GLU A 118 2.08 -2.08 -4.27
N MET A 119 2.76 -3.03 -4.91
CA MET A 119 3.87 -3.75 -4.29
C MET A 119 5.02 -2.79 -3.93
N MET A 120 5.40 -1.90 -4.83
CA MET A 120 6.44 -0.89 -4.57
C MET A 120 6.06 0.05 -3.43
N MET A 121 4.81 0.53 -3.38
CA MET A 121 4.33 1.36 -2.27
C MET A 121 4.34 0.60 -0.94
N SER A 122 3.90 -0.66 -0.92
CA SER A 122 3.90 -1.48 0.30
C SER A 122 5.30 -1.69 0.87
N LEU A 123 6.30 -1.94 0.01
CA LEU A 123 7.70 -2.07 0.41
C LEU A 123 8.24 -0.76 0.99
N TRP A 124 7.89 0.37 0.40
CA TRP A 124 8.27 1.68 0.92
C TRP A 124 7.66 1.96 2.30
N ILE A 125 6.37 1.66 2.49
CA ILE A 125 5.68 1.82 3.78
C ILE A 125 6.35 0.98 4.87
N ILE A 126 6.70 -0.29 4.58
CA ILE A 126 7.43 -1.15 5.53
C ILE A 126 8.75 -0.51 5.93
N GLY A 127 9.49 0.06 4.98
CA GLY A 127 10.74 0.78 5.26
C GLY A 127 10.56 1.96 6.21
N MET A 128 9.50 2.76 6.00
CA MET A 128 9.18 3.89 6.88
C MET A 128 8.75 3.44 8.28
N VAL A 129 7.98 2.36 8.40
CA VAL A 129 7.59 1.80 9.70
C VAL A 129 8.83 1.35 10.48
N CYS A 130 9.77 0.66 9.82
CA CYS A 130 11.02 0.27 10.46
C CYS A 130 11.85 1.49 10.91
N GLN A 131 11.84 2.58 10.13
CA GLN A 131 12.52 3.82 10.49
C GLN A 131 11.89 4.45 11.75
N GLU A 132 10.55 4.54 11.82
CA GLU A 132 9.86 5.06 13.00
C GLU A 132 10.07 4.18 14.24
N CYS A 133 10.06 2.85 14.08
CA CYS A 133 10.36 1.94 15.20
C CYS A 133 11.77 2.18 15.76
N ASN A 134 12.76 2.43 14.91
CA ASN A 134 14.11 2.77 15.37
C ASN A 134 14.15 4.13 16.08
N GLN A 135 13.41 5.13 15.59
CA GLN A 135 13.33 6.45 16.22
C GLN A 135 12.70 6.37 17.61
N ILE A 136 11.61 5.61 17.75
CA ILE A 136 10.94 5.37 19.04
C ILE A 136 11.87 4.64 20.00
N TYR A 137 12.62 3.64 19.54
CA TYR A 137 13.57 2.89 20.36
C TYR A 137 14.68 3.78 20.93
N HIS A 138 15.16 4.76 20.16
CA HIS A 138 16.25 5.64 20.60
C HIS A 138 15.80 6.84 21.43
N ASN A 139 14.67 7.47 21.10
CA ASN A 139 14.22 8.70 21.75
C ASN A 139 13.24 8.44 22.91
N GLY A 140 12.72 7.23 23.05
CA GLY A 140 11.69 6.89 24.03
C GLY A 140 10.29 7.31 23.58
N VAL A 141 9.28 6.53 23.99
CA VAL A 141 7.88 6.68 23.50
C VAL A 141 7.26 8.01 23.93
N TYR A 142 7.47 8.43 25.18
CA TYR A 142 6.84 9.63 25.74
C TYR A 142 7.30 10.91 25.02
N GLU A 143 8.61 11.09 24.87
CA GLU A 143 9.18 12.26 24.18
C GLU A 143 8.79 12.25 22.68
N HIS A 144 8.71 11.07 22.07
CA HIS A 144 8.29 10.92 20.68
C HIS A 144 6.83 11.34 20.46
N MET A 145 5.90 10.96 21.35
CA MET A 145 4.47 11.28 21.19
C MET A 145 4.12 12.74 21.50
N MET A 146 4.95 13.44 22.29
CA MET A 146 4.71 14.85 22.62
C MET A 146 5.06 15.80 21.46
N ASP A 147 5.89 15.35 20.52
CA ASP A 147 6.16 16.09 19.29
C ASP A 147 5.02 15.87 18.28
N LEU A 148 4.34 16.94 17.91
CA LEU A 148 3.21 16.93 16.97
C LEU A 148 3.61 16.38 15.59
N TYR A 149 4.84 16.58 15.15
CA TYR A 149 5.30 16.09 13.84
C TYR A 149 5.44 14.56 13.85
N ASN A 150 6.06 14.01 14.88
CA ASN A 150 6.20 12.55 15.05
C ASN A 150 4.83 11.88 15.22
N LEU A 151 3.92 12.52 15.97
CA LEU A 151 2.54 12.05 16.07
C LEU A 151 1.84 12.01 14.71
N LEU A 152 2.04 13.03 13.87
CA LEU A 152 1.47 13.08 12.53
C LEU A 152 2.02 11.95 11.66
N ASP A 153 3.32 11.69 11.71
CA ASP A 153 3.96 10.60 10.96
C ASP A 153 3.44 9.22 11.42
N PHE A 154 3.27 9.02 12.73
CA PHE A 154 2.66 7.81 13.28
C PHE A 154 1.22 7.61 12.80
N VAL A 155 0.39 8.66 12.86
CA VAL A 155 -1.00 8.61 12.37
C VAL A 155 -1.03 8.32 10.86
N LEU A 156 -0.21 9.02 10.08
CA LEU A 156 -0.12 8.85 8.63
C LEU A 156 0.26 7.40 8.26
N LEU A 157 1.29 6.85 8.89
CA LEU A 157 1.73 5.47 8.66
C LEU A 157 0.66 4.44 9.08
N SER A 158 -0.05 4.69 10.19
CA SER A 158 -1.14 3.82 10.64
C SER A 158 -2.27 3.73 9.62
N VAL A 159 -2.64 4.86 9.00
CA VAL A 159 -3.68 4.92 7.95
C VAL A 159 -3.19 4.23 6.68
N TYR A 160 -1.92 4.36 6.32
CA TYR A 160 -1.35 3.63 5.19
C TYR A 160 -1.40 2.11 5.41
N ILE A 161 -0.95 1.61 6.56
CA ILE A 161 -1.00 0.17 6.88
C ILE A 161 -2.44 -0.34 6.83
N ALA A 162 -3.39 0.39 7.43
CA ALA A 162 -4.79 0.00 7.42
C ALA A 162 -5.36 -0.09 5.99
N THR A 163 -5.07 0.91 5.15
CA THR A 163 -5.56 0.97 3.77
C THR A 163 -5.00 -0.18 2.92
N PHE A 164 -3.70 -0.47 3.02
CA PHE A 164 -3.08 -1.55 2.25
C PHE A 164 -3.50 -2.93 2.76
N THR A 165 -3.56 -3.14 4.08
CA THR A 165 -4.03 -4.40 4.68
C THR A 165 -5.43 -4.74 4.17
N LEU A 166 -6.30 -3.74 4.16
CA LEU A 166 -7.65 -3.89 3.65
C LEU A 166 -7.67 -4.24 2.16
N ARG A 167 -6.85 -3.57 1.35
CA ARG A 167 -6.76 -3.83 -0.09
C ARG A 167 -6.37 -5.27 -0.37
N TYR A 168 -5.36 -5.80 0.34
CA TYR A 168 -4.98 -7.20 0.24
C TYR A 168 -6.04 -8.16 0.75
N TRP A 169 -6.74 -7.81 1.84
CA TRP A 169 -7.84 -8.64 2.37
C TRP A 169 -8.98 -8.79 1.36
N VAL A 170 -9.36 -7.70 0.69
CA VAL A 170 -10.37 -7.71 -0.37
C VAL A 170 -9.91 -8.58 -1.54
N MET A 171 -8.65 -8.45 -1.98
CA MET A 171 -8.10 -9.31 -3.05
C MET A 171 -8.10 -10.79 -2.66
N TYR A 172 -7.78 -11.11 -1.41
CA TYR A 172 -7.78 -12.47 -0.90
C TYR A 172 -9.19 -13.07 -0.90
N LYS A 173 -10.19 -12.35 -0.36
CA LYS A 173 -11.58 -12.80 -0.34
C LYS A 173 -12.17 -12.92 -1.76
N PHE A 174 -11.83 -11.99 -2.64
CA PHE A 174 -12.24 -12.04 -4.04
C PHE A 174 -11.72 -13.29 -4.76
N ARG A 175 -10.47 -13.72 -4.49
CA ARG A 175 -9.93 -14.97 -5.04
C ARG A 175 -10.63 -16.22 -4.54
N ILE A 176 -10.96 -16.26 -3.25
CA ILE A 176 -11.73 -17.38 -2.68
C ILE A 176 -13.10 -17.48 -3.35
N ALA A 177 -13.75 -16.33 -3.59
CA ALA A 177 -15.04 -16.30 -4.28
C ALA A 177 -14.92 -16.78 -5.74
N LEU A 178 -13.88 -16.35 -6.48
CA LEU A 178 -13.62 -16.83 -7.82
C LEU A 178 -13.37 -18.35 -7.88
N ASP A 179 -12.54 -18.86 -6.97
CA ASP A 179 -12.22 -20.29 -6.88
C ASP A 179 -13.49 -21.14 -6.61
N PHE A 180 -14.37 -20.64 -5.74
CA PHE A 180 -15.66 -21.26 -5.48
C PHE A 180 -16.55 -21.38 -6.74
N PHE A 181 -16.62 -20.32 -7.55
CA PHE A 181 -17.39 -20.30 -8.79
C PHE A 181 -16.70 -21.00 -9.97
N SER A 182 -15.41 -21.30 -9.86
CA SER A 182 -14.66 -22.06 -10.87
C SER A 182 -15.10 -23.53 -10.92
N ASP A 183 -15.48 -24.11 -9.78
CA ASP A 183 -15.93 -25.51 -9.72
C ASP A 183 -17.47 -25.60 -9.87
N PRO A 184 -17.97 -26.22 -10.97
CA PRO A 184 -19.40 -26.33 -11.24
C PRO A 184 -20.14 -27.24 -10.26
N THR A 185 -19.44 -28.09 -9.51
CA THR A 185 -20.09 -28.99 -8.53
C THR A 185 -20.61 -28.26 -7.29
N ASN A 186 -20.05 -27.08 -6.99
CA ASN A 186 -20.42 -26.26 -5.83
C ASN A 186 -21.77 -25.54 -5.99
N ILE A 187 -22.31 -25.48 -7.21
CA ILE A 187 -23.54 -24.73 -7.54
C ILE A 187 -24.78 -25.33 -6.85
N ASN A 188 -24.78 -26.65 -6.59
CA ASN A 188 -25.90 -27.35 -5.96
C ASN A 188 -25.89 -27.29 -4.42
N ILE A 189 -24.89 -26.65 -3.81
CA ILE A 189 -24.76 -26.58 -2.36
C ILE A 189 -25.78 -25.56 -1.82
N THR A 190 -26.79 -26.06 -1.09
CA THR A 190 -27.83 -25.23 -0.46
C THR A 190 -27.35 -24.49 0.80
N SER A 191 -26.12 -24.72 1.26
CA SER A 191 -25.55 -24.01 2.40
C SER A 191 -25.03 -22.63 1.96
N VAL A 192 -25.96 -21.68 1.94
CA VAL A 192 -25.82 -20.28 1.52
C VAL A 192 -24.70 -19.50 2.24
N ASN A 193 -24.16 -19.99 3.35
CA ASN A 193 -23.59 -19.09 4.35
C ASN A 193 -22.07 -18.89 4.27
N SER A 194 -21.25 -19.90 3.94
CA SER A 194 -19.80 -19.78 4.21
C SER A 194 -18.99 -18.94 3.20
N PRO A 195 -19.24 -18.93 1.88
CA PRO A 195 -18.48 -18.08 0.94
C PRO A 195 -19.18 -16.74 0.63
N LEU A 196 -20.52 -16.70 0.72
CA LEU A 196 -21.40 -15.59 0.34
C LEU A 196 -21.35 -14.44 1.35
N GLU A 197 -21.32 -14.76 2.64
CA GLU A 197 -21.16 -13.78 3.71
C GLU A 197 -19.80 -13.09 3.59
N ASN A 198 -18.75 -13.85 3.26
CA ASN A 198 -17.38 -13.38 3.04
C ASN A 198 -17.23 -12.37 1.88
N VAL A 199 -18.12 -12.40 0.87
CA VAL A 199 -18.16 -11.45 -0.24
C VAL A 199 -18.96 -10.19 0.12
N TYR A 200 -20.05 -10.32 0.89
CA TYR A 200 -20.90 -9.18 1.26
C TYR A 200 -20.20 -8.23 2.27
N TRP A 201 -19.34 -8.76 3.12
CA TRP A 201 -18.50 -7.95 4.02
C TRP A 201 -17.48 -7.06 3.30
N MET A 202 -17.29 -7.17 1.97
CA MET A 202 -16.41 -6.27 1.21
C MET A 202 -16.89 -4.81 1.15
N ASN A 203 -18.17 -4.52 1.42
CA ASN A 203 -18.68 -3.14 1.49
C ASN A 203 -18.71 -2.56 2.92
N THR A 204 -18.78 -3.39 3.97
CA THR A 204 -18.83 -2.96 5.40
C THR A 204 -17.43 -2.76 5.98
N VAL A 205 -16.48 -2.44 5.12
CA VAL A 205 -15.05 -2.38 5.39
C VAL A 205 -14.64 -1.13 6.18
N VAL A 206 -15.47 -0.09 6.18
CA VAL A 206 -15.27 1.11 7.01
C VAL A 206 -15.31 0.76 8.50
N ILE A 207 -16.10 -0.24 8.91
CA ILE A 207 -16.23 -0.63 10.33
C ILE A 207 -15.00 -1.38 10.81
N VAL A 208 -14.41 -2.26 10.00
CA VAL A 208 -13.18 -2.98 10.39
C VAL A 208 -11.99 -2.03 10.43
N VAL A 209 -11.91 -1.02 9.54
CA VAL A 209 -10.85 -0.02 9.59
C VAL A 209 -11.01 0.91 10.80
N VAL A 210 -12.23 1.36 11.10
CA VAL A 210 -12.48 2.13 12.34
C VAL A 210 -12.18 1.26 13.55
N VAL A 211 -12.57 -0.01 13.58
CA VAL A 211 -12.31 -0.89 14.73
C VAL A 211 -10.83 -1.25 14.85
N VAL A 212 -10.09 -1.50 13.77
CA VAL A 212 -8.64 -1.80 13.84
C VAL A 212 -7.84 -0.54 14.15
N VAL A 213 -8.18 0.61 13.57
CA VAL A 213 -7.53 1.89 13.90
C VAL A 213 -7.88 2.30 15.33
N VAL A 214 -9.13 2.19 15.76
CA VAL A 214 -9.53 2.45 17.15
C VAL A 214 -8.92 1.43 18.08
N VAL A 215 -8.85 0.14 17.75
CA VAL A 215 -8.24 -0.87 18.63
C VAL A 215 -6.73 -0.70 18.68
N VAL A 216 -6.03 -0.38 17.58
CA VAL A 216 -4.58 -0.12 17.62
C VAL A 216 -4.29 1.19 18.33
N VAL A 217 -5.03 2.26 18.07
CA VAL A 217 -4.87 3.55 18.77
C VAL A 217 -5.26 3.42 20.24
N VAL A 218 -6.36 2.73 20.58
CA VAL A 218 -6.78 2.51 21.97
C VAL A 218 -5.84 1.52 22.66
N VAL A 219 -5.35 0.46 22.03
CA VAL A 219 -4.38 -0.45 22.66
C VAL A 219 -3.05 0.25 22.84
N VAL A 220 -2.57 1.04 21.87
CA VAL A 220 -1.34 1.82 22.03
C VAL A 220 -1.53 2.90 23.10
N VAL A 221 -2.62 3.65 23.10
CA VAL A 221 -2.90 4.69 24.10
C VAL A 221 -3.17 4.08 25.48
N VAL A 222 -3.92 2.99 25.59
CA VAL A 222 -4.21 2.32 26.88
C VAL A 222 -2.98 1.61 27.41
N VAL A 223 -2.18 0.93 26.58
CA VAL A 223 -0.90 0.36 27.03
C VAL A 223 0.08 1.46 27.45
N VAL A 224 0.10 2.60 26.76
CA VAL A 224 0.96 3.74 27.11
C VAL A 224 0.45 4.51 28.34
N VAL A 225 -0.86 4.56 28.58
CA VAL A 225 -1.47 5.25 29.74
C VAL A 225 -1.58 4.35 30.98
N VAL A 226 -1.64 3.03 30.82
CA VAL A 226 -1.79 2.08 31.94
C VAL A 226 -0.46 1.47 32.40
N VAL A 227 0.60 1.51 31.56
CA VAL A 227 1.94 1.02 31.90
C VAL A 227 2.91 2.14 32.32
N VAL A 228 2.42 3.39 32.41
CA VAL A 228 3.12 4.54 33.03
C VAL A 228 2.42 4.91 34.34
#